data_AF-A0A2N6FKI0-F1
#
_entry.id   AF-A0A2N6FKI0-F1
#
_cell.length_a   1.000
_cell.length_b   1.000
_cell.length_c   1.000
_cell.angle_alpha   90.00
_cell.angle_beta   90.00
_cell.angle_gamma   90.00
#
_symmetry.space_group_name_H-M   'P 1'
#
loop_
_entity.id
_entity.type
_entity.pdbx_description
1 polymer ?
#
loop_
_entity_poly.entity_id
_entity_poly.type
_entity_poly.pdbx_seq_one_letter_code
_entity_poly.pdbx_strand_id
1 'polypeptide(L)' 'MNKGFEWNGKVLKPHGRSALSGYDCSTHYIKPYGQSKQKGWEIKNNICIPFGKSNNDGWEIQGKIPMPLIALVVFNLT' A
#
# COMPACT_ATOMS: atom_id res chain seq x y z
N MET A 1 12.68 16.75 -13.06
CA MET A 1 12.07 16.14 -11.86
C MET A 1 11.09 15.10 -12.32
N ASN A 2 11.43 13.80 -12.21
CA ASN A 2 10.48 12.75 -12.53
C ASN A 2 9.46 12.68 -11.38
N LYS A 3 8.26 13.19 -11.64
CA LYS A 3 7.12 13.12 -10.72
C LYS A 3 6.52 11.72 -10.85
N GLY A 4 6.29 11.04 -9.72
CA GLY A 4 5.59 9.76 -9.70
C GLY A 4 6.30 8.66 -8.91
N PHE A 5 5.76 7.45 -9.06
CA PHE A 5 6.20 6.25 -8.35
C PHE A 5 6.62 5.17 -9.34
N GLU A 6 7.57 4.34 -8.93
CA GLU A 6 7.95 3.11 -9.63
C GLU A 6 7.61 1.90 -8.77
N TRP A 7 7.22 0.81 -9.45
CA TRP A 7 6.87 -0.45 -8.82
C TRP A 7 7.69 -1.58 -9.43
N ASN A 8 8.37 -2.34 -8.58
CA ASN A 8 9.26 -3.44 -9.00
C ASN A 8 8.67 -4.84 -8.77
N GLY A 9 7.34 -4.96 -8.68
CA GLY A 9 6.66 -6.22 -8.36
C GLY A 9 6.49 -6.48 -6.86
N LYS A 10 7.18 -5.74 -5.99
CA LYS A 10 7.07 -5.87 -4.52
C LYS A 10 6.98 -4.52 -3.81
N VAL A 11 7.82 -3.56 -4.19
CA VAL A 11 7.94 -2.27 -3.53
C VAL A 11 7.46 -1.18 -4.47
N LEU A 12 6.54 -0.34 -4.00
CA LEU A 12 6.16 0.92 -4.61
C LEU A 12 6.98 2.03 -3.96
N LYS A 13 7.76 2.80 -4.73
CA LYS A 13 8.57 3.88 -4.17
C LYS A 13 8.57 5.11 -5.08
N PRO A 14 8.83 6.31 -4.55
CA PRO A 14 9.00 7.47 -5.42
C PRO A 14 10.12 7.24 -6.43
N HIS A 15 9.93 7.70 -7.65
CA HIS A 15 10.89 7.46 -8.73
C HIS A 15 12.27 8.01 -8.37
N GLY A 16 13.31 7.19 -8.60
CA GLY A 16 14.70 7.54 -8.26
C GLY A 16 15.00 7.68 -6.76
N ARG A 17 14.08 7.30 -5.86
CA ARG A 17 14.33 7.28 -4.39
C ARG A 17 14.65 5.87 -3.88
N SER A 18 15.15 5.80 -2.65
CA SER A 18 15.41 4.53 -1.97
C SER A 18 14.12 3.76 -1.69
N ALA A 19 14.21 2.43 -1.61
CA ALA A 19 13.10 1.58 -1.17
C ALA A 19 12.61 1.95 0.25
N LEU A 20 13.49 2.49 1.11
CA LEU A 20 13.12 2.96 2.45
C LEU A 20 12.10 4.12 2.43
N SER A 21 11.97 4.83 1.32
CA SER A 21 10.95 5.87 1.13
C SER A 21 9.66 5.34 0.49
N GLY A 22 9.55 4.01 0.33
CA GLY A 22 8.44 3.34 -0.33
C GLY A 22 7.63 2.44 0.58
N TYR A 23 6.83 1.61 -0.06
CA TYR A 23 5.83 0.74 0.54
C TYR A 23 5.98 -0.67 -0.02
N ASP A 24 6.08 -1.64 0.89
CA ASP A 24 5.99 -3.06 0.56
C ASP A 24 4.52 -3.38 0.27
N CYS A 25 4.24 -3.77 -0.96
CA CYS A 25 2.91 -4.04 -1.52
C CYS A 25 2.77 -5.54 -1.80
N SER A 26 2.58 -6.32 -0.74
CA SER A 26 2.37 -7.77 -0.85
C SER A 26 0.90 -8.12 -1.11
N THR A 27 0.60 -9.37 -1.44
CA THR A 27 -0.76 -9.83 -1.75
C THR A 27 -1.79 -9.59 -0.63
N HIS A 28 -1.36 -9.51 0.64
CA HIS A 28 -2.27 -9.42 1.79
C HIS A 28 -2.07 -8.19 2.66
N TYR A 29 -1.00 -7.41 2.42
CA TYR A 29 -0.69 -6.24 3.23
C TYR A 29 0.10 -5.19 2.45
N ILE A 30 -0.13 -3.93 2.80
CA ILE A 30 0.62 -2.77 2.34
C ILE A 30 1.19 -2.06 3.56
N LYS A 31 2.52 -1.88 3.60
CA LYS A 31 3.15 -1.20 4.73
C LYS A 31 4.38 -0.42 4.30
N PRO A 32 4.81 0.60 5.04
CA PRO A 32 6.08 1.26 4.76
C PRO A 32 7.22 0.24 4.75
N TYR A 33 8.12 0.37 3.78
CA TYR A 33 9.18 -0.60 3.57
C TYR A 33 10.09 -0.69 4.81
N GLY A 34 10.41 -1.93 5.23
CA GLY A 34 11.20 -2.18 6.44
C GLY A 34 10.49 -1.87 7.77
N GLN A 35 9.23 -1.43 7.77
CA GLN A 35 8.47 -1.15 9.00
C GLN A 35 7.53 -2.29 9.38
N SER A 36 7.04 -2.25 10.63
CA SER A 36 6.03 -3.17 11.16
C SER A 36 4.72 -3.09 10.37
N LYS A 37 4.03 -4.23 10.23
CA LYS A 37 2.69 -4.30 9.62
C LYS A 37 1.64 -3.45 10.36
N GLN A 38 1.86 -3.16 11.64
CA GLN A 38 0.99 -2.27 12.42
C GLN A 38 0.93 -0.83 11.89
N LYS A 39 1.91 -0.42 11.07
CA LYS A 39 1.91 0.89 10.39
C LYS A 39 1.29 0.84 8.99
N GLY A 40 0.63 -0.25 8.65
CA GLY A 40 0.13 -0.55 7.32
C GLY A 40 -1.34 -0.90 7.29
N TRP A 41 -1.72 -1.46 6.16
CA TRP A 41 -3.05 -1.92 5.83
C TRP A 41 -3.01 -3.41 5.51
N GLU A 42 -4.05 -4.13 5.90
CA GLU A 42 -4.30 -5.51 5.51
C GLU A 42 -5.42 -5.58 4.49
N ILE A 43 -5.34 -6.52 3.56
CA ILE A 43 -6.38 -6.76 2.57
C ILE A 43 -6.95 -8.15 2.81
N LYS A 44 -8.23 -8.19 3.16
CA LYS A 44 -8.96 -9.43 3.45
C LYS A 44 -10.37 -9.31 2.90
N ASN A 45 -10.81 -10.33 2.15
CA ASN A 45 -12.15 -10.40 1.57
C ASN A 45 -12.52 -9.13 0.77
N ASN A 46 -11.60 -8.62 -0.04
CA ASN A 46 -11.74 -7.35 -0.77
C ASN A 46 -11.95 -6.12 0.12
N ILE A 47 -11.61 -6.15 1.40
CA ILE A 47 -11.62 -4.97 2.27
C ILE A 47 -10.17 -4.63 2.61
N CYS A 48 -9.78 -3.37 2.40
CA CYS A 48 -8.51 -2.81 2.83
C CYS A 48 -8.70 -2.13 4.18
N ILE A 49 -8.08 -2.64 5.24
CA ILE A 49 -8.32 -2.22 6.62
C ILE A 49 -7.00 -1.79 7.26
N PRO A 50 -6.94 -0.70 8.04
CA PRO A 50 -5.74 -0.40 8.80
C PRO A 50 -5.42 -1.56 9.75
N PHE A 51 -4.16 -1.95 9.85
CA PHE A 51 -3.81 -3.16 10.58
C PHE A 51 -4.31 -3.14 12.03
N GLY A 52 -5.01 -4.20 12.44
CA GLY A 52 -5.55 -4.33 13.80
C GLY A 52 -6.80 -3.48 14.08
N LYS A 53 -7.43 -2.92 13.05
CA LYS A 53 -8.71 -2.20 13.14
C LYS A 53 -9.87 -3.06 12.66
N SER A 54 -11.09 -2.54 12.86
CA SER A 54 -12.31 -3.22 12.46
C SER A 54 -12.61 -3.01 10.98
N ASN A 55 -13.45 -3.85 10.38
CA ASN A 55 -13.88 -3.68 8.98
C ASN A 55 -14.55 -2.32 8.73
N ASN A 56 -15.13 -1.69 9.75
CA ASN A 56 -15.78 -0.38 9.65
C ASN A 56 -14.78 0.77 9.45
N ASP A 57 -13.50 0.53 9.76
CA ASP A 57 -12.40 1.49 9.57
C ASP A 57 -11.72 1.32 8.20
N GLY A 58 -12.18 0.34 7.40
CA GLY A 58 -11.60 -0.01 6.11
C GLY A 58 -12.39 0.49 4.92
N TRP A 59 -11.87 0.17 3.74
CA TRP A 59 -12.48 0.48 2.44
C TRP A 59 -12.74 -0.82 1.68
N GLU A 60 -13.95 -0.96 1.16
CA GLU A 60 -14.26 -2.04 0.22
C GLU A 60 -13.61 -1.76 -1.14
N ILE A 61 -12.93 -2.76 -1.68
CA ILE A 61 -12.28 -2.77 -2.97
C ILE A 61 -13.28 -3.32 -3.98
N GLN A 62 -13.78 -2.43 -4.84
CA GLN A 62 -14.67 -2.80 -5.93
C GLN A 62 -13.85 -3.20 -7.17
N GLY A 63 -13.84 -4.49 -7.49
CA GLY A 63 -13.15 -5.05 -8.66
C GLY A 63 -11.70 -5.50 -8.40
N LYS A 64 -10.95 -5.76 -9.48
CA LYS A 64 -9.54 -6.21 -9.42
C LYS A 64 -8.60 -5.02 -9.51
N ILE A 65 -8.23 -4.46 -8.35
CA ILE A 65 -7.30 -3.32 -8.28
C ILE A 65 -5.87 -3.82 -7.97
N PRO A 66 -4.86 -3.45 -8.76
CA PRO A 66 -3.47 -3.73 -8.44
C PRO A 66 -3.06 -3.14 -7.09
N MET A 67 -2.37 -3.94 -6.28
CA MET A 67 -1.78 -3.55 -5.00
C MET A 67 -1.05 -2.19 -4.99
N PRO A 68 -0.18 -1.84 -5.96
CA PRO A 68 0.46 -0.53 -5.95
C PRO A 68 -0.53 0.62 -6.08
N LEU A 69 -1.66 0.46 -6.76
CA LEU A 69 -2.69 1.52 -6.84
C LEU A 69 -3.43 1.68 -5.51
N ILE A 70 -3.73 0.57 -4.83
CA ILE A 70 -4.31 0.62 -3.48
C ILE A 70 -3.37 1.38 -2.54
N ALA A 71 -2.05 1.12 -2.62
CA ALA A 71 -1.05 1.79 -1.81
C ALA A 71 -1.03 3.32 -2.03
N LEU A 72 -1.20 3.78 -3.28
CA LEU A 72 -1.25 5.21 -3.58
C LEU A 72 -2.44 5.88 -2.86
N VAL A 73 -3.59 5.23 -2.83
CA VAL A 73 -4.81 5.77 -2.21
C VAL A 73 -4.69 5.78 -0.68
N VAL A 74 -4.38 4.63 -0.07
CA VAL A 74 -4.47 4.48 1.40
C VAL A 74 -3.35 5.21 2.16
N PHE A 75 -2.27 5.61 1.46
CA PHE A 75 -1.21 6.45 2.01
C PHE A 75 -1.24 7.89 1.47
N ASN A 76 -2.27 8.27 0.70
CA ASN A 76 -2.44 9.60 0.13
C ASN A 76 -1.21 10.08 -0.68
N LEU A 77 -0.78 9.24 -1.62
CA LEU A 77 0.39 9.45 -2.48
C LEU A 77 -0.09 9.90 -3.87
N THR A 78 -0.23 11.21 -4.07
CA THR A 78 -0.65 11.83 -5.35
C THR A 78 0.33 12.88 -5.81
#